data_AF-A0A6C0AK80-F1
#
_entry.id   AF-A0A6C0AK80-F1
#
_cell.length_a   1.000
_cell.length_b   1.000
_cell.length_c   1.000
_cell.angle_alpha   90.00
_cell.angle_beta   90.00
_cell.angle_gamma   90.00
#
_symmetry.space_group_name_H-M   'P 1'
#
loop_
_entity.id
_entity.type
_entity.pdbx_description
1 polymer ?
#
loop_
_entity_poly.entity_id
_entity_poly.type
_entity_poly.pdbx_seq_one_letter_code
_entity_poly.pdbx_strand_id
1 'polypeptide(L)'
;MEIRTILVSLMTLIMIGIVILVLYEYFYGGSVAPTGVSPTKTEILIVGPLQNGQNYTEVDAAIPLSLNERDGIEYSFAGWIQVNDYAPPTQHPIIFTKGDVAGTQKSPAVSLNSGRNELVIEQDTYDKGRPAHIVIPNMPANKLIHLAICVNQKSFDVYVNGLLYSHTSLHALPMQNSQPVFIAGNGGWNGQIGSLTYYNYELSSDKVHSLANTAPTQSPNSLPYYPNFLSSGWWVTKHQG
;
A
#
# COMPACT_ATOMS: atom_id res chain seq x y z
N MET A 1 42.64 64.26 -17.85
CA MET A 1 41.50 63.39 -18.18
C MET A 1 40.34 63.81 -17.29
N GLU A 2 39.23 64.27 -17.85
CA GLU A 2 38.13 64.78 -17.02
C GLU A 2 37.49 63.63 -16.22
N ILE A 3 37.08 63.91 -14.98
CA ILE A 3 36.43 62.95 -14.07
C ILE A 3 35.23 62.26 -14.75
N ARG A 4 34.52 62.98 -15.64
CA ARG A 4 33.41 62.44 -16.42
C ARG A 4 33.86 61.35 -17.40
N THR A 5 35.01 61.50 -18.03
CA THR A 5 35.57 60.50 -18.96
C THR A 5 36.02 59.23 -18.23
N ILE A 6 36.55 59.38 -17.01
CA ILE A 6 36.95 58.25 -16.16
C ILE A 6 35.71 57.45 -15.69
N LEU A 7 34.64 58.15 -15.32
CA LEU A 7 33.39 57.49 -14.91
C LEU A 7 32.74 56.74 -16.07
N VAL A 8 32.70 57.34 -17.26
CA VAL A 8 32.13 56.68 -18.45
C VAL A 8 32.95 55.46 -18.84
N SER A 9 34.28 55.53 -18.85
CA SER A 9 35.12 54.36 -19.18
C SER A 9 34.95 53.23 -18.17
N LEU A 10 34.86 53.53 -16.87
CA LEU A 10 34.61 52.53 -15.83
C LEU A 10 33.24 51.85 -16.01
N MET A 11 32.19 52.62 -16.29
CA MET A 11 30.85 52.07 -16.51
C MET A 11 30.79 51.17 -17.74
N THR A 12 31.47 51.54 -18.83
CA THR A 12 31.54 50.70 -20.03
C THR A 12 32.27 49.38 -19.77
N LEU A 13 33.33 49.40 -18.97
CA LEU A 13 34.10 48.20 -18.63
C LEU A 13 33.29 47.23 -17.75
N ILE A 14 32.53 47.76 -16.79
CA ILE A 14 31.62 46.96 -15.94
C ILE A 14 30.52 46.31 -16.79
N MET A 15 29.90 47.05 -17.70
CA MET A 15 28.87 46.51 -18.58
C MET A 15 29.40 45.39 -19.49
N ILE A 16 30.60 45.55 -20.03
CA ILE A 16 31.26 44.51 -20.83
C ILE A 16 31.54 43.27 -19.96
N GLY A 17 31.99 43.46 -18.72
CA GLY A 17 32.21 42.36 -17.77
C GLY A 17 30.93 41.57 -17.47
N ILE A 18 29.81 42.26 -17.24
CA ILE A 18 28.50 41.62 -17.00
C ILE A 18 28.05 40.83 -18.23
N VAL A 19 28.18 41.39 -19.43
CA VAL A 19 27.80 40.71 -20.67
C VAL A 19 28.63 39.44 -20.90
N ILE A 20 29.95 39.50 -20.65
CA ILE A 20 30.82 38.33 -20.76
C ILE A 20 30.43 37.25 -19.74
N LEU A 21 30.08 37.63 -18.51
CA LEU A 21 29.67 36.69 -17.48
C LEU A 21 28.34 36.00 -17.83
N VAL A 22 27.38 36.75 -18.34
CA VAL A 22 26.09 36.20 -18.83
C VAL A 22 26.31 35.25 -20.01
N LEU A 23 27.17 35.61 -20.97
CA LEU A 23 27.49 34.73 -22.10
C LEU A 23 28.25 33.48 -21.63
N TYR A 24 29.14 33.60 -20.65
CA TYR A 24 29.84 32.47 -20.08
C TYR A 24 28.87 31.50 -19.39
N GLU A 25 27.92 31.99 -18.59
CA GLU A 25 26.86 31.14 -18.02
C GLU A 25 25.95 30.55 -19.10
N TYR A 26 25.69 31.26 -20.20
CA TYR A 26 24.87 30.74 -21.29
C TYR A 26 25.56 29.62 -22.09
N PHE A 27 26.86 29.76 -22.38
CA PHE A 27 27.61 28.80 -23.20
C PHE A 27 28.27 27.67 -22.39
N TYR A 28 28.66 27.95 -21.14
CA TYR A 28 29.41 27.02 -20.28
C TYR A 28 28.76 26.78 -18.92
N GLY A 29 27.75 27.56 -18.53
CA GLY A 29 26.86 27.17 -17.47
C GLY A 29 26.09 25.96 -17.97
N GLY A 30 26.61 24.77 -17.65
CA GLY A 30 25.95 23.53 -17.95
C GLY A 30 24.51 23.67 -17.51
N SER A 31 23.58 23.34 -18.42
CA SER A 31 22.18 23.24 -18.07
C SER A 31 22.12 22.21 -16.94
N VAL A 32 22.07 22.67 -15.70
CA VAL A 32 21.59 21.84 -14.61
C VAL A 32 20.13 21.71 -14.96
N ALA A 33 19.82 20.66 -15.73
CA ALA A 33 18.46 20.21 -15.86
C ALA A 33 17.91 20.25 -14.44
N PRO A 34 16.74 20.90 -14.20
CA PRO A 34 16.13 20.76 -12.89
C PRO A 34 16.10 19.26 -12.68
N THR A 35 16.80 18.78 -11.64
CA THR A 35 16.71 17.40 -11.23
C THR A 35 15.24 17.26 -10.88
N GLY A 36 14.46 16.83 -11.89
CA GLY A 36 13.09 16.44 -11.69
C GLY A 36 13.18 15.51 -10.53
N VAL A 37 12.48 15.86 -9.45
CA VAL A 37 12.36 14.96 -8.32
C VAL A 37 11.61 13.78 -8.91
N SER A 38 12.35 12.79 -9.42
CA SER A 38 11.74 11.56 -9.90
C SER A 38 10.97 11.03 -8.70
N PRO A 39 9.66 10.77 -8.84
CA PRO A 39 8.88 10.25 -7.74
C PRO A 39 9.53 8.96 -7.23
N THR A 40 10.07 9.01 -6.01
CA THR A 40 10.72 7.85 -5.41
C THR A 40 9.65 6.87 -4.98
N LYS A 41 9.68 5.66 -5.57
CA LYS A 41 8.89 4.52 -5.10
C LYS A 41 9.15 4.31 -3.62
N THR A 42 8.12 4.54 -2.82
CA THR A 42 8.15 4.47 -1.37
C THR A 42 7.22 3.37 -0.90
N GLU A 43 7.71 2.57 0.03
CA GLU A 43 6.97 1.53 0.72
C GLU A 43 6.90 1.85 2.22
N ILE A 44 5.72 1.66 2.81
CA ILE A 44 5.48 1.91 4.23
C ILE A 44 4.91 0.63 4.84
N LEU A 45 5.65 0.06 5.78
CA LEU A 45 5.19 -1.08 6.57
C LEU A 45 4.14 -0.60 7.58
N ILE A 46 2.90 -1.06 7.40
CA ILE A 46 1.76 -0.74 8.29
C ILE A 46 1.70 -1.75 9.43
N VAL A 47 1.78 -3.04 9.10
CA VAL A 47 1.83 -4.12 10.08
C VAL A 47 3.07 -4.96 9.82
N GLY A 48 3.97 -5.01 10.79
CA GLY A 48 5.16 -5.86 10.72
C GLY A 48 4.84 -7.32 11.00
N PRO A 49 5.15 -7.82 12.21
CA PRO A 49 4.92 -9.22 12.55
C PRO A 49 3.42 -9.56 12.54
N LEU A 50 3.12 -10.84 12.30
CA LEU A 50 1.75 -11.36 12.44
C LEU A 50 1.16 -11.00 13.81
N GLN A 51 0.05 -10.27 13.78
CA GLN A 51 -0.70 -9.87 14.97
C GLN A 51 -2.15 -10.38 14.90
N ASN A 52 -2.79 -10.47 16.05
CA ASN A 52 -4.17 -10.94 16.18
C ASN A 52 -5.14 -9.95 15.52
N GLY A 53 -6.10 -10.46 14.73
CA GLY A 53 -7.17 -9.69 14.07
C GLY A 53 -8.21 -9.08 15.02
N GLN A 54 -8.05 -9.25 16.33
CA GLN A 54 -8.79 -8.55 17.39
C GLN A 54 -8.05 -7.29 17.90
N ASN A 55 -6.76 -7.14 17.58
CA ASN A 55 -5.96 -6.01 18.05
C ASN A 55 -6.22 -4.78 17.15
N TYR A 56 -7.16 -3.95 17.57
CA TYR A 56 -7.41 -2.67 16.91
C TYR A 56 -6.14 -1.83 16.84
N THR A 57 -5.77 -1.41 15.64
CA THR A 57 -4.61 -0.56 15.40
C THR A 57 -5.01 0.56 14.45
N GLU A 58 -4.65 1.78 14.81
CA GLU A 58 -4.76 2.97 13.95
C GLU A 58 -3.36 3.43 13.56
N VAL A 59 -3.13 3.52 12.26
CA VAL A 59 -1.87 3.99 11.70
C VAL A 59 -2.14 5.28 10.94
N ASP A 60 -1.93 6.39 11.65
CA ASP A 60 -1.95 7.76 11.10
C ASP A 60 -0.55 8.21 10.66
N ALA A 61 0.27 7.26 10.20
CA ALA A 61 1.48 7.64 9.47
C ALA A 61 1.02 8.46 8.27
N ALA A 62 1.69 9.58 7.97
CA ALA A 62 1.43 10.38 6.78
C ALA A 62 1.74 9.54 5.53
N ILE A 63 0.78 8.68 5.16
CA ILE A 63 0.86 7.81 4.01
C ILE A 63 0.82 8.76 2.82
N PRO A 64 1.92 8.85 2.05
CA PRO A 64 1.98 9.78 0.95
C PRO A 64 0.86 9.40 0.00
N LEU A 65 0.07 10.41 -0.37
CA LEU A 65 -0.83 10.30 -1.50
C LEU A 65 -0.02 9.85 -2.71
N SER A 66 -0.66 9.13 -3.63
CA SER A 66 0.03 8.66 -4.83
C SER A 66 0.80 9.83 -5.45
N LEU A 67 2.08 9.60 -5.72
CA LEU A 67 2.85 10.56 -6.49
C LEU A 67 2.26 10.47 -7.89
N ASN A 68 1.48 11.49 -8.27
CA ASN A 68 0.95 11.64 -9.62
C ASN A 68 2.09 11.44 -10.61
N GLU A 69 2.24 10.22 -11.12
CA GLU A 69 3.05 9.97 -12.29
C GLU A 69 2.42 10.75 -13.45
N ARG A 70 3.13 10.81 -14.57
CA ARG A 70 2.59 11.42 -15.80
C ARG A 70 1.22 10.84 -16.19
N ASP A 71 0.91 9.64 -15.68
CA ASP A 71 -0.28 8.85 -15.95
C ASP A 71 -1.37 8.89 -14.86
N GLY A 72 -1.17 9.49 -13.68
CA GLY A 72 -2.25 9.70 -12.67
C GLY A 72 -2.10 8.91 -11.36
N ILE A 73 -3.23 8.45 -10.80
CA ILE A 73 -3.32 7.84 -9.45
C ILE A 73 -2.87 6.38 -9.44
N GLU A 74 -1.83 6.07 -8.68
CA GLU A 74 -1.28 4.71 -8.54
C GLU A 74 -0.88 4.38 -7.09
N TYR A 75 -1.36 3.26 -6.57
CA TYR A 75 -0.94 2.75 -5.25
C TYR A 75 -1.30 1.29 -5.08
N SER A 76 -0.66 0.64 -4.11
CA SER A 76 -0.96 -0.75 -3.78
C SER A 76 -0.90 -1.02 -2.28
N PHE A 77 -1.66 -2.03 -1.85
CA PHE A 77 -1.55 -2.65 -0.53
C PHE A 77 -1.25 -4.13 -0.73
N ALA A 78 -0.27 -4.67 -0.01
CA ALA A 78 -0.02 -6.11 -0.01
C ALA A 78 0.27 -6.60 1.41
N GLY A 79 -0.23 -7.78 1.77
CA GLY A 79 -0.02 -8.35 3.08
C GLY A 79 -0.60 -9.74 3.25
N TRP A 80 -0.34 -10.32 4.41
CA TRP A 80 -0.83 -11.64 4.78
C TRP A 80 -2.02 -11.52 5.70
N ILE A 81 -3.07 -12.28 5.41
CA ILE A 81 -4.30 -12.35 6.19
C ILE A 81 -4.57 -13.83 6.48
N GLN A 82 -5.07 -14.12 7.66
CA GLN A 82 -5.61 -15.42 8.05
C GLN A 82 -6.96 -15.19 8.69
N VAL A 83 -7.94 -16.00 8.31
CA VAL A 83 -9.28 -16.01 8.91
C VAL A 83 -9.53 -17.40 9.48
N ASN A 84 -9.77 -17.50 10.79
CA ASN A 84 -9.95 -18.77 11.49
C ASN A 84 -11.42 -19.21 11.48
N ASP A 85 -12.35 -18.26 11.59
CA ASP A 85 -13.78 -18.48 11.47
C ASP A 85 -14.44 -17.31 10.72
N TYR A 86 -15.60 -17.60 10.13
CA TYR A 86 -16.45 -16.60 9.47
C TYR A 86 -17.71 -16.30 10.31
N ALA A 87 -17.57 -16.46 11.64
CA ALA A 87 -18.59 -16.12 12.63
C ALA A 87 -18.10 -14.96 13.51
N PRO A 88 -17.74 -13.80 12.91
CA PRO A 88 -17.21 -12.68 13.65
C PRO A 88 -18.25 -12.10 14.62
N PRO A 89 -17.80 -11.39 15.67
CA PRO A 89 -18.69 -10.83 16.70
C PRO A 89 -19.63 -9.74 16.15
N THR A 90 -19.29 -9.12 15.01
CA THR A 90 -20.07 -8.06 14.36
C THR A 90 -20.52 -8.48 12.96
N GLN A 91 -21.47 -7.75 12.39
CA GLN A 91 -22.05 -8.08 11.08
C GLN A 91 -21.09 -7.80 9.90
N HIS A 92 -20.18 -6.83 10.06
CA HIS A 92 -19.23 -6.39 9.03
C HIS A 92 -17.86 -6.04 9.64
N PRO A 93 -17.12 -7.03 10.17
CA PRO A 93 -15.79 -6.75 10.71
C PRO A 93 -14.84 -6.26 9.61
N ILE A 94 -14.04 -5.26 9.94
CA ILE A 94 -13.05 -4.69 9.02
C ILE A 94 -11.70 -5.31 9.33
N ILE A 95 -11.08 -5.93 8.33
CA ILE A 95 -9.70 -6.44 8.44
C ILE A 95 -8.74 -5.27 8.40
N PHE A 96 -8.82 -4.47 7.35
CA PHE A 96 -8.21 -3.15 7.31
C PHE A 96 -8.98 -2.20 6.39
N THR A 97 -8.90 -0.90 6.65
CA THR A 97 -9.44 0.14 5.78
C THR A 97 -8.56 1.38 5.84
N LYS A 98 -8.31 1.99 4.68
CA LYS A 98 -7.78 3.35 4.58
C LYS A 98 -8.97 4.29 4.41
N GLY A 99 -9.40 4.97 5.47
CA GLY A 99 -10.70 5.63 5.49
C GLY A 99 -11.22 5.76 6.91
N ASP A 100 -12.47 5.39 7.16
CA ASP A 100 -13.06 5.43 8.50
C ASP A 100 -13.56 4.06 8.96
N VAL A 101 -13.64 3.87 10.27
CA VAL A 101 -14.19 2.63 10.87
C VAL A 101 -15.70 2.51 10.69
N ALA A 102 -16.39 3.61 10.37
CA ALA A 102 -17.83 3.62 10.08
C ALA A 102 -18.14 3.14 8.64
N GLY A 103 -17.13 3.02 7.77
CA GLY A 103 -17.31 2.56 6.40
C GLY A 103 -17.95 3.59 5.46
N THR A 104 -17.86 4.88 5.80
CA THR A 104 -18.29 6.00 4.94
C THR A 104 -17.27 6.31 3.85
N GLN A 105 -15.99 6.03 4.11
CA GLN A 105 -14.88 6.24 3.19
C GLN A 105 -14.02 4.98 3.11
N LYS A 106 -13.79 4.49 1.88
CA LYS A 106 -13.03 3.25 1.63
C LYS A 106 -12.02 3.48 0.51
N SER A 107 -10.72 3.48 0.83
CA SER A 107 -9.68 3.74 -0.18
C SER A 107 -8.37 2.98 0.01
N PRO A 108 -8.33 1.63 0.05
CA PRO A 108 -9.45 0.68 -0.06
C PRO A 108 -9.89 0.18 1.33
N ALA A 109 -10.93 -0.66 1.35
CA ALA A 109 -11.35 -1.40 2.54
C ALA A 109 -11.41 -2.91 2.26
N VAL A 110 -10.98 -3.71 3.23
CA VAL A 110 -11.09 -5.17 3.25
C VAL A 110 -11.86 -5.57 4.49
N SER A 111 -12.97 -6.27 4.29
CA SER A 111 -13.89 -6.67 5.36
C SER A 111 -14.38 -8.11 5.17
N LEU A 112 -14.96 -8.69 6.21
CA LEU A 112 -15.66 -9.97 6.11
C LEU A 112 -17.16 -9.75 6.17
N ASN A 113 -17.91 -10.63 5.51
CA ASN A 113 -19.35 -10.69 5.65
C ASN A 113 -19.72 -11.69 6.75
N SER A 114 -20.33 -11.24 7.85
CA SER A 114 -20.63 -12.13 8.96
C SER A 114 -21.59 -13.26 8.56
N GLY A 115 -21.23 -14.50 8.90
CA GLY A 115 -22.02 -15.68 8.57
C GLY A 115 -21.90 -16.14 7.12
N ARG A 116 -21.13 -15.44 6.27
CA ARG A 116 -20.75 -15.92 4.94
C ARG A 116 -19.25 -16.06 4.85
N ASN A 117 -18.79 -17.14 4.21
CA ASN A 117 -17.37 -17.31 3.91
C ASN A 117 -17.00 -16.41 2.73
N GLU A 118 -16.96 -15.10 2.95
CA GLU A 118 -16.77 -14.07 1.93
C GLU A 118 -15.82 -12.98 2.45
N LEU A 119 -14.75 -12.74 1.70
CA LEU A 119 -13.88 -11.57 1.84
C LEU A 119 -14.36 -10.49 0.87
N VAL A 120 -14.67 -9.31 1.39
CA VAL A 120 -15.22 -8.19 0.61
C VAL A 120 -14.18 -7.09 0.52
N ILE A 121 -13.89 -6.67 -0.70
CA ILE A 121 -12.91 -5.65 -1.01
C ILE A 121 -13.62 -4.51 -1.73
N GLU A 122 -13.50 -3.30 -1.18
CA GLU A 122 -14.21 -2.13 -1.67
C GLU A 122 -13.27 -0.95 -1.88
N GLN A 123 -13.56 -0.16 -2.91
CA GLN A 123 -12.83 1.05 -3.24
C GLN A 123 -13.81 2.12 -3.74
N ASP A 124 -13.88 3.23 -3.04
CA ASP A 124 -14.69 4.38 -3.45
C ASP A 124 -14.08 5.03 -4.70
N THR A 125 -14.97 5.54 -5.55
CA THR A 125 -14.61 6.31 -6.75
C THR A 125 -15.32 7.65 -6.72
N TYR A 126 -14.89 8.58 -7.57
CA TYR A 126 -15.57 9.87 -7.73
C TYR A 126 -17.02 9.72 -8.24
N ASP A 127 -17.40 8.55 -8.78
CA ASP A 127 -18.79 8.13 -8.98
C ASP A 127 -19.29 7.34 -7.76
N LYS A 128 -19.84 8.06 -6.78
CA LYS A 128 -20.34 7.49 -5.51
C LYS A 128 -21.40 6.41 -5.69
N GLY A 129 -22.08 6.36 -6.83
CA GLY A 129 -23.09 5.32 -7.10
C GLY A 129 -22.51 3.99 -7.56
N ARG A 130 -21.22 3.97 -7.94
CA ARG A 130 -20.56 2.81 -8.56
C ARG A 130 -19.15 2.61 -7.98
N PRO A 131 -19.02 2.34 -6.67
CA PRO A 131 -17.74 1.96 -6.09
C PRO A 131 -17.25 0.62 -6.67
N ALA A 132 -15.94 0.38 -6.62
CA ALA A 132 -15.42 -0.96 -6.86
C ALA A 132 -15.85 -1.86 -5.69
N HIS A 133 -16.37 -3.04 -6.01
CA HIS A 133 -16.82 -4.01 -5.03
C HIS A 133 -16.53 -5.43 -5.56
N ILE A 134 -15.57 -6.09 -4.92
CA ILE A 134 -15.12 -7.45 -5.25
C ILE A 134 -15.37 -8.35 -4.05
N VAL A 135 -15.99 -9.49 -4.30
CA VAL A 135 -16.25 -10.51 -3.27
C VAL A 135 -15.48 -11.77 -3.63
N ILE A 136 -14.70 -12.27 -2.68
CA ILE A 136 -13.97 -13.53 -2.79
C ILE A 136 -14.66 -14.54 -1.86
N PRO A 137 -15.47 -15.47 -2.41
CA PRO A 137 -16.16 -16.48 -1.61
C PRO A 137 -15.27 -17.70 -1.33
N ASN A 138 -15.68 -18.50 -0.35
CA ASN A 138 -15.15 -19.82 -0.02
C ASN A 138 -13.64 -19.84 0.28
N MET A 139 -13.15 -18.81 0.98
CA MET A 139 -11.76 -18.76 1.39
C MET A 139 -11.47 -19.80 2.49
N PRO A 140 -10.36 -20.55 2.39
CA PRO A 140 -10.07 -21.62 3.34
C PRO A 140 -9.81 -21.07 4.74
N ALA A 141 -10.55 -21.58 5.73
CA ALA A 141 -10.35 -21.22 7.12
C ALA A 141 -9.01 -21.73 7.66
N ASN A 142 -8.42 -20.99 8.60
CA ASN A 142 -7.17 -21.30 9.28
C ASN A 142 -5.97 -21.48 8.31
N LYS A 143 -5.98 -20.72 7.21
CA LYS A 143 -4.88 -20.63 6.24
C LYS A 143 -4.44 -19.19 6.09
N LEU A 144 -3.13 -18.99 6.05
CA LEU A 144 -2.53 -17.72 5.66
C LEU A 144 -2.65 -17.57 4.15
N ILE A 145 -3.20 -16.43 3.73
CA ILE A 145 -3.36 -16.02 2.35
C ILE A 145 -2.61 -14.72 2.13
N HIS A 146 -1.96 -14.59 0.99
CA HIS A 146 -1.38 -13.32 0.57
C HIS A 146 -2.42 -12.56 -0.26
N LEU A 147 -2.79 -11.36 0.17
CA LEU A 147 -3.69 -10.47 -0.55
C LEU A 147 -2.89 -9.26 -1.05
N ALA A 148 -3.05 -8.91 -2.32
CA ALA A 148 -2.60 -7.63 -2.83
C ALA A 148 -3.72 -6.92 -3.60
N ILE A 149 -3.84 -5.62 -3.37
CA ILE A 149 -4.78 -4.72 -4.04
C ILE A 149 -3.92 -3.69 -4.76
N CYS A 150 -4.02 -3.63 -6.07
CA CYS A 150 -3.27 -2.72 -6.93
C CYS A 150 -4.25 -1.79 -7.63
N VAL A 151 -3.97 -0.50 -7.57
CA VAL A 151 -4.81 0.54 -8.17
C VAL A 151 -3.93 1.33 -9.12
N ASN A 152 -4.36 1.43 -10.38
CA ASN A 152 -3.73 2.28 -11.39
C ASN A 152 -4.82 2.96 -12.23
N GLN A 153 -4.97 4.26 -12.07
CA GLN A 153 -5.99 5.07 -12.73
C GLN A 153 -7.39 4.46 -12.59
N LYS A 154 -7.90 3.81 -13.65
CA LYS A 154 -9.20 3.14 -13.66
C LYS A 154 -9.09 1.62 -13.57
N SER A 155 -7.92 1.08 -13.30
CA SER A 155 -7.70 -0.34 -12.99
C SER A 155 -7.78 -0.56 -11.48
N PHE A 156 -8.56 -1.56 -11.09
CA PHE A 156 -8.63 -2.07 -9.73
C PHE A 156 -8.41 -3.58 -9.75
N ASP A 157 -7.19 -3.98 -9.41
CA ASP A 157 -6.71 -5.35 -9.50
C ASP A 157 -6.54 -5.98 -8.12
N VAL A 158 -7.10 -7.17 -7.94
CA VAL A 158 -6.99 -7.94 -6.71
C VAL A 158 -6.26 -9.24 -7.00
N TYR A 159 -5.22 -9.50 -6.23
CA TYR A 159 -4.41 -10.72 -6.31
C TYR A 159 -4.55 -11.53 -5.03
N VAL A 160 -4.63 -12.86 -5.19
CA VAL A 160 -4.67 -13.83 -4.09
C VAL A 160 -3.54 -14.83 -4.31
N ASN A 161 -2.67 -15.00 -3.31
CA ASN A 161 -1.49 -15.89 -3.36
C ASN A 161 -0.60 -15.66 -4.58
N GLY A 162 -0.44 -14.40 -4.99
CA GLY A 162 0.44 -14.03 -6.09
C GLY A 162 -0.18 -14.19 -7.49
N LEU A 163 -1.46 -14.57 -7.58
CA LEU A 163 -2.19 -14.73 -8.84
C LEU A 163 -3.30 -13.68 -8.93
N LEU A 164 -3.53 -13.14 -10.13
CA LEU A 164 -4.62 -12.21 -10.39
C LEU A 164 -5.96 -12.93 -10.18
N TYR A 165 -6.73 -12.49 -9.20
CA TYR A 165 -8.06 -13.00 -8.93
C TYR A 165 -9.11 -12.26 -9.76
N SER A 166 -9.04 -10.92 -9.79
CA SER A 166 -10.00 -10.09 -10.51
C SER A 166 -9.36 -8.80 -10.99
N HIS A 167 -9.67 -8.42 -12.23
CA HIS A 167 -9.41 -7.11 -12.81
C HIS A 167 -10.74 -6.37 -12.99
N THR A 168 -10.86 -5.18 -12.41
CA THR A 168 -12.05 -4.35 -12.55
C THR A 168 -11.69 -3.00 -13.16
N SER A 169 -12.26 -2.69 -14.32
CA SER A 169 -12.18 -1.35 -14.89
C SER A 169 -13.22 -0.43 -14.24
N LEU A 170 -12.76 0.54 -13.46
CA LEU A 170 -13.56 1.53 -12.75
C LEU A 170 -14.20 2.53 -13.72
N HIS A 171 -15.45 2.91 -13.43
CA HIS A 171 -16.16 3.92 -14.23
C HIS A 171 -15.55 5.32 -14.05
N ALA A 172 -15.21 5.67 -12.82
CA ALA A 172 -14.58 6.92 -12.43
C ALA A 172 -13.23 6.66 -11.75
N LEU A 173 -12.44 7.72 -11.57
CA LEU A 173 -11.18 7.62 -10.84
C LEU A 173 -11.44 7.18 -9.38
N PRO A 174 -10.59 6.35 -8.79
CA PRO A 174 -10.65 5.96 -7.40
C PRO A 174 -10.41 7.20 -6.53
N MET A 175 -11.14 7.30 -5.43
CA MET A 175 -10.89 8.33 -4.44
C MET A 175 -9.69 7.95 -3.59
N GLN A 176 -8.85 8.94 -3.31
CA GLN A 176 -7.87 8.88 -2.24
C GLN A 176 -8.32 9.79 -1.09
N ASN A 177 -8.12 9.31 0.12
CA ASN A 177 -8.39 10.08 1.33
C ASN A 177 -7.09 10.30 2.13
N SER A 178 -7.10 11.29 3.02
CA SER A 178 -6.00 11.55 3.96
C SER A 178 -6.22 10.91 5.33
N GLN A 179 -7.18 9.97 5.44
CA GLN A 179 -7.53 9.35 6.72
C GLN A 179 -6.47 8.31 7.16
N PRO A 180 -6.46 7.88 8.42
CA PRO A 180 -5.57 6.80 8.87
C PRO A 180 -5.88 5.44 8.18
N VAL A 181 -4.95 4.50 8.31
CA VAL A 181 -5.26 3.07 8.10
C VAL A 181 -5.71 2.47 9.41
N PHE A 182 -6.91 1.93 9.42
CA PHE A 182 -7.47 1.20 10.54
C PHE A 182 -7.33 -0.29 10.28
N ILE A 183 -6.90 -1.05 11.29
CA ILE A 183 -6.81 -2.52 11.28
C ILE A 183 -7.72 -3.06 12.38
N ALA A 184 -8.37 -4.20 12.12
CA ALA A 184 -9.33 -4.80 13.04
C ALA A 184 -10.44 -3.83 13.46
N GLY A 185 -10.94 -3.05 12.50
CA GLY A 185 -12.06 -2.13 12.71
C GLY A 185 -13.38 -2.86 12.90
N ASN A 186 -14.38 -2.17 13.48
CA ASN A 186 -15.73 -2.70 13.71
C ASN A 186 -15.74 -4.07 14.42
N GLY A 187 -14.96 -4.22 15.50
CA GLY A 187 -14.90 -5.44 16.32
C GLY A 187 -13.93 -6.52 15.84
N GLY A 188 -13.20 -6.28 14.75
CA GLY A 188 -12.15 -7.19 14.26
C GLY A 188 -12.67 -8.58 13.87
N TRP A 189 -11.76 -9.52 13.64
CA TRP A 189 -12.09 -10.89 13.27
C TRP A 189 -11.23 -11.91 14.02
N ASN A 190 -11.67 -13.17 14.04
CA ASN A 190 -10.83 -14.24 14.55
C ASN A 190 -9.81 -14.64 13.48
N GLY A 191 -8.56 -14.25 13.65
CA GLY A 191 -7.52 -14.49 12.66
C GLY A 191 -6.27 -13.67 12.91
N GLN A 192 -5.45 -13.53 11.88
CA GLN A 192 -4.18 -12.81 11.96
C GLN A 192 -3.96 -11.94 10.73
N ILE A 193 -3.21 -10.85 10.90
CA ILE A 193 -2.73 -9.99 9.81
C ILE A 193 -1.26 -9.68 10.04
N GLY A 194 -0.48 -9.60 8.97
CA GLY A 194 0.94 -9.31 9.07
C GLY A 194 1.57 -8.93 7.74
N SER A 195 2.73 -8.30 7.83
CA SER A 195 3.50 -7.79 6.70
C SER A 195 2.66 -6.93 5.73
N LEU A 196 1.65 -6.24 6.28
CA LEU A 196 0.81 -5.33 5.52
C LEU A 196 1.64 -4.10 5.18
N THR A 197 1.88 -3.90 3.89
CA THR A 197 2.72 -2.83 3.35
C THR A 197 1.92 -2.02 2.34
N TYR A 198 2.01 -0.70 2.47
CA TYR A 198 1.53 0.25 1.47
C TYR A 198 2.65 0.61 0.50
N TYR A 199 2.29 0.74 -0.76
CA TYR A 199 3.17 1.19 -1.84
C TYR A 199 2.52 2.38 -2.53
N ASN A 200 3.26 3.47 -2.71
CA ASN A 200 2.77 4.66 -3.43
C ASN A 200 2.81 4.52 -4.97
N TYR A 201 2.86 3.28 -5.47
CA TYR A 201 2.93 2.90 -6.87
C TYR A 201 2.19 1.58 -7.11
N GLU A 202 1.89 1.27 -8.38
CA GLU A 202 1.33 -0.02 -8.76
C GLU A 202 2.38 -1.15 -8.67
N LEU A 203 2.07 -2.22 -7.92
CA LEU A 203 2.90 -3.42 -7.93
C LEU A 203 2.71 -4.19 -9.24
N SER A 204 3.81 -4.53 -9.91
CA SER A 204 3.76 -5.45 -11.05
C SER A 204 3.38 -6.86 -10.61
N SER A 205 2.73 -7.62 -11.50
CA SER A 205 2.35 -9.02 -11.22
C SER A 205 3.54 -9.87 -10.72
N ASP A 206 4.74 -9.68 -11.27
CA ASP A 206 5.96 -10.40 -10.83
C ASP A 206 6.35 -10.03 -9.40
N LYS A 207 6.22 -8.75 -9.03
CA LYS A 207 6.51 -8.29 -7.67
C LYS A 207 5.48 -8.84 -6.69
N VAL A 208 4.19 -8.82 -7.06
CA VAL A 208 3.12 -9.42 -6.25
C VAL A 208 3.36 -10.93 -6.05
N HIS A 209 3.76 -11.63 -7.10
CA HIS A 209 4.11 -13.05 -7.03
C HIS A 209 5.32 -13.30 -6.12
N SER A 210 6.36 -12.46 -6.21
CA SER A 210 7.53 -12.52 -5.32
C SER A 210 7.17 -12.29 -3.85
N LEU A 211 6.29 -11.33 -3.56
CA LEU A 211 5.81 -11.06 -2.21
C LEU A 211 4.98 -12.22 -1.66
N ALA A 212 4.12 -12.84 -2.47
CA ALA A 212 3.36 -14.01 -2.08
C ALA A 212 4.23 -15.25 -1.78
N ASN A 213 5.41 -15.35 -2.39
CA ASN A 213 6.39 -16.39 -2.10
C ASN A 213 7.28 -16.08 -0.88
N THR A 214 7.11 -14.91 -0.26
CA THR A 214 7.86 -14.49 0.93
C THR A 214 6.96 -14.62 2.15
N ALA A 215 7.31 -15.54 3.05
CA ALA A 215 6.54 -15.77 4.28
C ALA A 215 6.42 -14.49 5.13
N PRO A 216 5.29 -14.28 5.83
CA PRO A 216 5.12 -13.13 6.70
C PRO A 216 6.13 -13.15 7.84
N THR A 217 6.54 -11.97 8.29
CA THR A 217 7.36 -11.87 9.49
C THR A 217 6.58 -12.37 10.70
N GLN A 218 7.22 -13.25 11.48
CA GLN A 218 6.69 -13.75 12.73
C GLN A 218 7.22 -12.89 13.88
N SER A 219 6.43 -12.73 14.94
CA SER A 219 6.90 -12.03 16.14
C SER A 219 8.09 -12.79 16.73
N PRO A 220 9.13 -12.13 17.27
CA PRO A 220 10.22 -12.83 17.96
C PRO A 220 9.74 -13.76 19.09
N ASN A 221 8.54 -13.52 19.62
CA ASN A 221 7.91 -14.30 20.69
C ASN A 221 6.88 -15.32 20.19
N SER A 222 6.61 -15.43 18.88
CA SER A 222 5.71 -16.46 18.37
C SER A 222 6.42 -17.79 18.26
N LEU A 223 5.81 -18.84 18.82
CA LEU A 223 6.26 -20.22 18.60
C LEU A 223 6.27 -20.50 17.09
N PRO A 224 7.31 -21.14 16.54
CA PRO A 224 7.33 -21.50 15.12
C PRO A 224 6.07 -22.29 14.77
N TYR A 225 5.40 -21.92 13.67
CA TYR A 225 4.27 -22.68 13.15
C TYR A 225 4.77 -24.05 12.69
N TYR A 226 4.64 -25.06 13.55
CA TYR A 226 4.81 -26.46 13.18
C TYR A 226 3.46 -26.99 12.70
N PRO A 227 3.35 -27.55 11.49
CA PRO A 227 2.14 -28.25 11.09
C PRO A 227 1.84 -29.36 12.10
N ASN A 228 0.58 -29.44 12.54
CA ASN A 228 0.11 -30.44 13.51
C ASN A 228 0.18 -31.85 12.88
N PHE A 229 1.32 -32.52 12.98
CA PHE A 229 1.41 -33.96 12.77
C PHE A 229 1.32 -34.65 14.14
N LEU A 230 0.51 -35.69 14.24
CA LEU A 230 0.58 -36.62 15.37
C LEU A 230 1.99 -37.23 15.38
N SER A 231 2.77 -36.95 16.42
CA SER A 231 4.12 -37.50 16.52
C SER A 231 4.05 -39.02 16.66
N SER A 232 4.92 -39.73 15.95
CA SER A 232 4.99 -41.20 15.99
C SER A 232 5.22 -41.74 17.40
N GLY A 233 5.81 -40.93 18.29
CA GLY A 233 6.03 -41.25 19.69
C GLY A 233 4.74 -41.47 20.49
N TRP A 234 3.68 -40.70 20.21
CA TRP A 234 2.38 -40.90 20.90
C TRP A 234 1.79 -42.29 20.63
N TRP A 235 1.90 -42.78 19.38
CA TRP A 235 1.38 -44.09 18.97
C TRP A 235 2.09 -45.23 19.68
N VAL A 236 3.43 -45.17 19.73
CA VAL A 236 4.27 -46.21 20.35
C VAL A 236 3.97 -46.33 21.84
N THR A 237 3.85 -45.20 22.56
CA THR A 237 3.59 -45.21 24.01
C THR A 237 2.20 -45.71 24.39
N LYS A 238 1.18 -45.51 23.53
CA LYS A 238 -0.21 -45.86 23.85
C LYS A 238 -0.63 -47.24 23.37
N HIS A 239 0.04 -47.81 22.38
CA HIS A 239 -0.42 -49.04 21.71
C HIS A 239 0.61 -50.17 21.66
N GLN A 240 1.82 -49.99 22.20
CA GLN A 240 2.84 -51.05 22.29
C GLN A 240 3.41 -51.24 23.71
N GLY A 241 2.58 -51.03 24.74
CA GLY A 241 2.89 -51.33 26.15
C GLY A 241 2.00 -52.45 26.68
#